data_AF-A0A413JU35-F1
#
_entry.id   AF-A0A413JU35-F1
#
_cell.length_a   1.000
_cell.length_b   1.000
_cell.length_c   1.000
_cell.angle_alpha   90.00
_cell.angle_beta   90.00
_cell.angle_gamma   90.00
#
_symmetry.space_group_name_H-M   'P 1'
#
loop_
_entity.id
_entity.type
_entity.pdbx_description
1 polymer ?
#
loop_
_entity_poly.entity_id
_entity_poly.type
_entity_poly.pdbx_seq_one_letter_code
_entity_poly.pdbx_strand_id
1 'polypeptide(L)' 'MAKTLTVTRGSVSKLAKQFTCTEQTVRNALRGVTSGEMTERIRFESVKLGFAIKVRPLSLEEYNEKYRED' A
#
# COMPACT_ATOMS: atom_id res chain seq x y z
N MET A 1 8.12 3.85 -15.65
CA MET A 1 8.68 2.69 -14.91
C MET A 1 7.96 2.58 -13.57
N ALA A 2 7.24 1.49 -13.31
CA ALA A 2 6.49 1.31 -12.07
C ALA A 2 7.45 1.06 -10.89
N LYS A 3 7.46 1.97 -9.91
CA LYS A 3 8.32 1.90 -8.71
C LYS A 3 7.84 0.75 -7.81
N THR A 4 8.57 -0.36 -7.82
CA THR A 4 8.30 -1.53 -6.97
C THR A 4 8.78 -1.27 -5.55
N LEU A 5 7.91 -1.47 -4.55
CA LEU A 5 8.30 -1.46 -3.15
C LEU A 5 8.89 -2.81 -2.75
N THR A 6 10.06 -2.79 -2.11
CA THR A 6 10.65 -3.99 -1.49
C THR A 6 9.86 -4.31 -0.22
N VAL A 7 9.31 -5.53 -0.16
CA VAL A 7 8.46 -5.96 0.95
C VAL A 7 9.06 -7.15 1.70
N THR A 8 8.86 -7.18 3.02
CA THR A 8 9.30 -8.29 3.88
C THR A 8 8.50 -9.56 3.60
N ARG A 9 9.14 -10.73 3.72
CA ARG A 9 8.50 -12.04 3.49
C ARG A 9 7.27 -12.20 4.42
N GLY A 10 6.12 -12.53 3.84
CA GLY A 10 4.86 -12.75 4.58
C GLY A 10 3.99 -11.51 4.80
N SER A 11 4.48 -10.31 4.49
CA SER A 11 3.70 -9.06 4.57
C SER A 11 2.47 -9.06 3.67
N VAL A 12 2.61 -9.59 2.44
CA VAL A 12 1.54 -9.67 1.45
C VAL A 12 0.33 -10.45 1.98
N SER A 13 0.58 -11.58 2.64
CA SER A 13 -0.49 -12.43 3.19
C SER A 13 -1.21 -11.77 4.37
N LYS A 14 -0.47 -11.02 5.21
CA LYS A 14 -1.07 -10.25 6.32
C LYS A 14 -1.96 -9.12 5.80
N LEU A 15 -1.48 -8.36 4.82
CA LEU A 15 -2.25 -7.27 4.19
C LEU A 15 -3.46 -7.82 3.44
N ALA A 16 -3.32 -8.95 2.74
CA ALA A 16 -4.44 -9.60 2.05
C ALA A 16 -5.59 -9.95 3.00
N LYS A 17 -5.25 -10.50 4.18
CA LYS A 17 -6.24 -10.79 5.24
C LYS A 17 -6.86 -9.53 5.82
N GLN A 18 -6.06 -8.49 6.07
CA GLN A 18 -6.54 -7.24 6.67
C GLN A 18 -7.49 -6.46 5.76
N PHE A 19 -7.22 -6.46 4.46
CA PHE A 19 -8.03 -5.75 3.46
C PHE A 19 -9.06 -6.65 2.77
N THR A 20 -9.21 -7.90 3.22
CA THR A 20 -10.12 -8.91 2.65
C THR A 20 -9.98 -9.00 1.13
N CYS A 21 -8.75 -9.01 0.63
CA CYS A 21 -8.44 -9.03 -0.80
C CYS A 21 -7.44 -10.15 -1.13
N THR A 22 -7.25 -10.41 -2.42
CA THR A 22 -6.28 -11.45 -2.84
C THR A 22 -4.85 -10.95 -2.64
N GLU A 23 -3.92 -11.88 -2.39
CA GLU A 23 -2.49 -11.55 -2.35
C GLU A 23 -1.99 -10.93 -3.67
N GLN A 24 -2.62 -11.28 -4.80
CA GLN A 24 -2.31 -10.70 -6.09
C GLN A 24 -2.66 -9.20 -6.13
N THR A 25 -3.83 -8.82 -5.58
CA THR A 25 -4.24 -7.42 -5.44
C THR A 25 -3.22 -6.63 -4.62
N VAL A 26 -2.77 -7.17 -3.49
CA VAL A 26 -1.74 -6.56 -2.65
C VAL A 26 -0.41 -6.44 -3.38
N ARG A 27 0.03 -7.47 -4.10
CA ARG A 27 1.26 -7.41 -4.92
C ARG A 27 1.18 -6.35 -6.00
N ASN A 28 0.05 -6.26 -6.71
CA ASN A 28 -0.17 -5.24 -7.75
C ASN A 28 -0.19 -3.83 -7.14
N ALA A 29 -0.80 -3.68 -5.96
CA ALA A 29 -0.77 -2.46 -5.19
C ALA A 29 0.68 -2.06 -4.87
N LEU A 30 1.45 -2.93 -4.20
CA LEU A 30 2.82 -2.66 -3.80
C LEU A 30 3.78 -2.41 -4.98
N ARG A 31 3.51 -3.02 -6.13
CA ARG A 31 4.31 -2.85 -7.37
C ARG A 31 4.00 -1.58 -8.15
N GLY A 32 2.97 -0.82 -7.79
CA GLY A 32 2.60 0.34 -8.62
C GLY A 32 1.74 0.00 -9.84
N VAL A 33 1.28 -1.25 -9.98
CA VAL A 33 0.61 -1.73 -11.21
C VAL A 33 -0.83 -1.24 -11.28
N THR A 34 -1.48 -1.11 -10.13
CA THR A 34 -2.87 -0.67 -10.01
C THR A 34 -2.96 0.61 -9.17
N SER A 35 -3.95 1.43 -9.48
CA SER A 35 -4.24 2.72 -8.83
C SER A 35 -5.70 2.76 -8.41
N GLY A 36 -5.98 3.50 -7.32
CA GLY A 36 -7.28 3.52 -6.67
C GLY A 36 -7.14 3.60 -5.15
N GLU A 37 -8.21 3.97 -4.46
CA GLU A 37 -8.21 4.24 -3.03
C GLU A 37 -7.72 3.03 -2.21
N MET A 38 -8.27 1.83 -2.46
CA MET A 38 -7.87 0.60 -1.77
C MET A 38 -6.38 0.28 -1.97
N THR A 39 -5.86 0.45 -3.18
CA THR A 39 -4.44 0.25 -3.51
C THR A 39 -3.53 1.25 -2.81
N GLU A 40 -3.95 2.52 -2.68
CA GLU A 40 -3.19 3.52 -1.92
C GLU A 40 -3.21 3.23 -0.42
N ARG A 41 -4.35 2.78 0.13
CA ARG A 41 -4.46 2.32 1.53
C ARG A 41 -3.55 1.14 1.83
N ILE A 42 -3.50 0.14 0.95
CA ILE A 42 -2.59 -1.01 1.09
C ILE A 42 -1.14 -0.55 1.12
N ARG A 43 -0.74 0.39 0.24
CA ARG A 43 0.61 0.96 0.26
C ARG A 43 0.90 1.71 1.55
N PHE A 44 -0.05 2.52 2.02
CA PHE A 44 0.11 3.30 3.24
C PHE A 44 0.28 2.39 4.47
N GLU A 45 -0.64 1.45 4.68
CA GLU A 45 -0.59 0.50 5.80
C GLU A 45 0.65 -0.39 5.72
N SER A 46 1.10 -0.79 4.52
CA SER A 46 2.35 -1.55 4.37
C SER A 46 3.57 -0.79 4.87
N VAL A 47 3.60 0.54 4.75
CA VAL A 47 4.71 1.38 5.25
C VAL A 47 4.58 1.59 6.76
N LYS A 48 3.37 1.89 7.23
CA LYS A 48 3.07 2.06 8.66
C LYS A 48 3.42 0.83 9.49
N LEU A 49 3.16 -0.37 8.96
CA LEU A 49 3.49 -1.65 9.60
C LEU A 49 4.97 -2.04 9.45
N GLY A 50 5.79 -1.23 8.77
CA GLY A 50 7.19 -1.54 8.49
C GLY A 50 7.39 -2.68 7.50
N PHE A 51 6.34 -3.06 6.78
CA PHE A 51 6.37 -4.16 5.80
C PHE A 51 6.99 -3.76 4.47
N ALA A 52 6.93 -2.47 4.12
CA ALA A 52 7.49 -1.91 2.91
C ALA A 52 8.42 -0.74 3.24
N ILE A 53 9.62 -0.74 2.66
CA ILE A 53 10.52 0.42 2.72
C ILE A 53 10.15 1.34 1.55
N LYS A 54 9.41 2.43 1.82
CA LYS A 54 9.22 3.52 0.85
C LYS A 54 10.37 4.51 0.96
N VAL A 55 10.99 4.85 -0.17
CA VAL A 55 11.95 5.98 -0.31
C VAL A 55 11.27 7.34 -0.03
N ARG A 56 9.94 7.43 -0.07
CA ARG A 56 9.16 8.54 0.50
C ARG A 56 7.72 8.12 0.77
N PRO A 57 7.29 7.94 2.02
CA PRO A 57 5.86 7.85 2.36
C PRO A 57 5.17 9.15 1.94
N LEU A 58 3.91 9.09 1.47
CA LEU A 58 3.04 10.25 1.69
C LEU A 58 2.84 10.32 3.20
N SER A 59 2.95 11.51 3.78
CA SER A 59 2.57 11.69 5.19
C SER A 59 1.09 11.37 5.37
N LEU A 60 0.69 11.01 6.59
CA LEU A 60 -0.72 10.78 6.92
C LEU A 60 -1.55 12.05 6.62
N GLU A 61 -0.95 13.23 6.77
CA GLU A 61 -1.51 14.52 6.36
C GLU A 61 -1.76 14.59 4.85
N GLU A 62 -0.75 14.31 4.02
CA GLU A 62 -0.89 14.34 2.55
C GLU A 62 -1.93 13.33 2.06
N TYR A 63 -2.08 12.20 2.76
CA TYR A 63 -3.14 11.22 2.48
C TYR A 63 -4.52 11.76 2.85
N ASN A 64 -4.68 12.26 4.07
CA ASN A 64 -5.96 12.78 4.56
C ASN A 64 -6.42 14.02 3.78
N GLU A 65 -5.50 14.83 3.29
CA GLU A 65 -5.80 16.00 2.45
C GLU A 65 -6.26 15.60 1.05
N LYS A 66 -5.65 14.56 0.46
CA LYS A 66 -5.99 14.04 -0.87
C LYS A 66 -7.30 13.24 -0.91
N TYR A 67 -7.67 12.59 0.20
CA TYR A 67 -8.83 11.73 0.33
C TYR A 67 -9.86 12.23 1.35
N ARG A 68 -9.81 13.52 1.69
CA ARG A 68 -10.86 14.14 2.49
C ARG A 68 -12.15 14.09 1.67
N GLU A 69 -13.11 13.28 2.14
CA GLU A 69 -14.46 13.20 1.61
C GLU A 69 -15.13 14.58 1.68
N ASP A 70 -15.68 15.04 0.55
CA ASP A 70 -16.86 15.92 0.50
C ASP A 70 -18.12 15.03 0.61
#